data_AF-A0A5E4NZ19-F1
#
_entry.id   AF-A0A5E4NZ19-F1
#
_cell.length_a   1.000
_cell.length_b   1.000
_cell.length_c   1.000
_cell.angle_alpha   90.00
_cell.angle_beta   90.00
_cell.angle_gamma   90.00
#
_symmetry.space_group_name_H-M   'P 1'
#
loop_
_entity.id
_entity.type
_entity.pdbx_description
1 polymer ?
#
loop_
_entity_poly.entity_id
_entity_poly.type
_entity_poly.pdbx_seq_one_letter_code
_entity_poly.pdbx_strand_id
1 'polypeptide(L)'
;MLRTALIAFALTAGTTAAVAANFPCEKFGRNADGTWGAKEPVQIFGPNGRLDFTPGEVYKKGETKAGLDTAQLLEANCAKK
;
A
#
# COMPACT_ATOMS: atom_id res chain seq x y z
N MET A 1 14.67 42.24 34.52
CA MET A 1 14.24 40.89 34.91
C MET A 1 12.88 40.59 34.28
N LEU A 2 12.79 39.66 33.32
CA LEU A 2 11.63 38.80 32.94
C LEU A 2 11.90 38.25 31.52
N ARG A 3 12.60 37.11 31.41
CA ARG A 3 12.06 35.75 31.24
C ARG A 3 11.45 35.51 29.85
N THR A 4 12.37 35.15 28.95
CA THR A 4 12.20 34.38 27.71
C THR A 4 11.20 33.23 27.89
N ALA A 5 10.19 33.15 27.03
CA ALA A 5 9.34 31.96 26.90
C ALA A 5 9.42 31.45 25.45
N LEU A 6 10.30 30.48 25.24
CA LEU A 6 10.37 29.68 24.01
C LEU A 6 9.28 28.61 24.09
N ILE A 7 8.21 28.74 23.30
CA ILE A 7 7.21 27.68 23.13
C ILE A 7 7.75 26.70 22.09
N ALA A 8 8.26 25.57 22.56
CA ALA A 8 8.67 24.45 21.71
C ALA A 8 7.41 23.69 21.23
N PHE A 9 7.07 23.86 19.95
CA PHE A 9 6.09 22.99 19.28
C PHE A 9 6.74 21.63 19.01
N ALA A 10 6.39 20.63 19.81
CA ALA A 10 6.78 19.25 19.57
C ALA A 10 6.02 18.71 18.35
N LEU A 11 6.69 18.61 17.19
CA LEU A 11 6.19 17.84 16.06
C LEU A 11 6.23 16.35 16.46
N THR A 12 5.10 15.79 16.85
CA THR A 12 4.92 14.34 16.87
C THR A 12 4.87 13.87 15.42
N ALA A 13 6.02 13.46 14.89
CA ALA A 13 6.09 12.70 13.65
C ALA A 13 5.29 11.41 13.85
N GLY A 14 4.04 11.41 13.36
CA GLY A 14 3.25 10.19 13.27
C GLY A 14 3.97 9.24 12.34
N THR A 15 4.59 8.20 12.91
CA THR A 15 5.18 7.11 12.14
C THR A 15 4.04 6.39 11.42
N THR A 16 3.77 6.76 10.17
CA THR A 16 3.00 5.88 9.29
C THR A 16 3.82 4.62 9.13
N ALA A 17 3.50 3.59 9.92
CA ALA A 17 4.02 2.26 9.72
C ALA A 17 3.64 1.87 8.29
N ALA A 18 4.61 1.94 7.38
CA ALA A 18 4.46 1.41 6.05
C ALA A 18 4.03 -0.04 6.26
N VAL A 19 2.80 -0.36 5.87
CA VAL A 19 2.35 -1.75 5.85
C VAL A 19 3.23 -2.39 4.78
N ALA A 20 4.38 -2.91 5.20
CA ALA A 20 5.18 -3.83 4.41
C ALA A 20 4.39 -5.14 4.38
N ALA A 21 3.22 -5.08 3.75
CA ALA A 21 2.51 -6.25 3.31
C ALA A 21 3.49 -6.95 2.39
N ASN A 22 3.95 -8.12 2.80
CA ASN A 22 4.82 -8.98 2.01
C ASN A 22 3.99 -9.44 0.80
N PHE A 23 3.87 -8.57 -0.20
CA PHE A 23 3.11 -8.82 -1.41
C PHE A 23 3.86 -9.89 -2.21
N PRO A 24 3.21 -11.02 -2.57
CA PRO A 24 3.85 -12.06 -3.36
C PRO A 24 3.94 -11.60 -4.82
N CYS A 25 4.90 -10.73 -5.12
CA CYS A 25 5.05 -10.02 -6.40
C CYS A 25 5.06 -10.95 -7.61
N GLU A 26 5.62 -12.15 -7.48
CA GLU A 26 5.65 -13.18 -8.50
C GLU A 26 4.24 -13.62 -8.96
N LYS A 27 3.25 -13.50 -8.06
CA LYS A 27 1.84 -13.84 -8.30
C LYS A 27 1.04 -12.71 -8.93
N PHE A 28 1.62 -11.53 -9.09
CA PHE A 28 1.01 -10.39 -9.76
C PHE A 28 1.75 -10.06 -11.05
N GLY A 29 1.03 -9.47 -12.00
CA GLY A 29 1.55 -9.02 -13.27
C GLY A 29 1.07 -7.62 -13.59
N ARG A 30 1.93 -6.84 -14.25
CA ARG A 30 1.57 -5.54 -14.81
C ARG A 30 1.08 -5.74 -16.24
N ASN A 31 -0.11 -5.22 -16.52
CA ASN A 31 -0.72 -5.26 -17.84
C ASN A 31 -0.13 -4.14 -18.73
N ALA A 32 -0.31 -4.28 -20.05
CA ALA A 32 0.23 -3.33 -21.02
C ALA A 32 -0.38 -1.91 -20.88
N ASP A 33 -1.58 -1.80 -20.34
CA ASP A 33 -2.27 -0.54 -20.05
C ASP A 33 -1.82 0.12 -18.73
N GLY A 34 -0.83 -0.47 -18.04
CA GLY A 34 -0.29 0.04 -16.78
C GLY A 34 -1.07 -0.37 -15.54
N THR A 35 -2.11 -1.19 -15.68
CA THR A 35 -2.86 -1.75 -14.54
C THR A 35 -2.19 -3.00 -13.98
N TRP A 36 -2.61 -3.44 -12.79
CA TRP A 36 -2.13 -4.68 -12.17
C TRP A 36 -3.21 -5.76 -12.18
N GLY A 37 -2.80 -7.01 -12.33
CA GLY A 37 -3.67 -8.18 -12.23
C GLY A 37 -3.01 -9.30 -11.45
N ALA A 38 -3.81 -10.14 -10.81
CA ALA A 38 -3.33 -11.38 -10.21
C ALA A 38 -3.18 -12.46 -11.32
N LYS A 39 -2.05 -13.17 -11.34
CA LYS A 39 -1.81 -14.30 -12.26
C LYS A 39 -2.49 -15.58 -11.78
N GLU A 40 -2.66 -15.71 -10.46
CA GLU A 40 -3.31 -16.82 -9.78
C GLU A 40 -4.09 -16.29 -8.57
N PRO A 41 -4.96 -17.09 -7.93
CA PRO A 41 -5.65 -16.67 -6.72
C PRO A 41 -4.66 -16.36 -5.58
N VAL A 42 -4.75 -15.17 -5.00
CA VAL A 42 -3.90 -14.74 -3.88
C VAL A 42 -4.77 -14.27 -2.72
N GLN A 43 -4.40 -14.70 -1.51
CA GLN A 43 -4.99 -14.17 -0.28
C GLN A 43 -3.92 -13.40 0.48
N ILE A 44 -4.23 -12.17 0.88
CA ILE A 44 -3.40 -11.39 1.81
C ILE A 44 -4.23 -10.92 2.99
N PHE A 45 -3.56 -10.60 4.09
CA PHE A 45 -4.19 -9.95 5.23
C PHE A 45 -3.80 -8.47 5.24
N GLY A 46 -4.80 -7.60 5.11
CA GLY A 46 -4.66 -6.16 5.22
C GLY A 46 -5.21 -5.63 6.56
N PRO A 47 -5.14 -4.32 6.78
CA PRO A 47 -5.65 -3.67 8.00
C PRO A 47 -7.13 -3.95 8.28
N ASN A 48 -7.92 -4.14 7.23
CA ASN A 48 -9.37 -4.38 7.31
C ASN A 48 -9.75 -5.86 7.18
N GLY A 49 -8.79 -6.77 7.29
CA GLY A 49 -9.00 -8.22 7.24
C GLY A 49 -8.46 -8.87 5.97
N ARG A 50 -9.01 -10.05 5.64
CA ARG A 50 -8.57 -10.84 4.48
C ARG A 50 -9.00 -10.17 3.18
N LEU A 51 -8.07 -10.08 2.25
CA LEU A 51 -8.26 -9.64 0.88
C LEU A 51 -8.03 -10.83 -0.04
N ASP A 52 -9.03 -11.10 -0.87
CA ASP A 52 -8.98 -12.13 -1.89
C ASP A 52 -8.79 -11.45 -3.26
N PHE A 53 -7.75 -11.88 -3.98
CA PHE A 53 -7.47 -11.45 -5.35
C PHE A 53 -7.65 -12.63 -6.30
N THR A 54 -8.47 -12.43 -7.32
CA THR A 54 -8.76 -13.46 -8.33
C THR A 54 -8.14 -13.09 -9.67
N PRO A 55 -7.67 -14.07 -10.47
CA PRO A 55 -7.27 -13.84 -11.85
C PRO A 55 -8.40 -13.23 -12.67
N GLY A 56 -8.05 -12.31 -13.57
CA GLY A 56 -9.00 -11.60 -14.43
C GLY A 56 -9.56 -10.29 -13.83
N GLU A 57 -9.38 -10.04 -12.54
CA GLU A 57 -9.65 -8.73 -11.95
C GLU A 57 -8.47 -7.76 -12.21
N VAL A 58 -8.80 -6.49 -12.45
CA VAL A 58 -7.84 -5.43 -12.76
C VAL A 58 -7.83 -4.41 -11.63
N TYR A 59 -6.64 -4.08 -11.13
CA TYR A 59 -6.41 -3.12 -10.06
C TYR A 59 -5.72 -1.88 -10.61
N LYS A 60 -6.37 -0.73 -10.45
CA LYS A 60 -5.86 0.57 -10.90
C LYS A 60 -5.36 1.39 -9.74
N LYS A 61 -4.33 2.20 -10.01
CA LYS A 61 -3.78 3.14 -9.04
C LYS A 61 -4.84 4.18 -8.66
N GLY A 62 -4.99 4.46 -7.38
CA GLY A 62 -5.99 5.35 -6.80
C GLY A 62 -7.30 4.65 -6.43
N GLU A 63 -7.52 3.40 -6.84
CA GLU A 63 -8.70 2.63 -6.46
C GLU A 63 -8.42 1.83 -5.19
N THR A 64 -9.25 2.03 -4.16
CA THR A 64 -9.10 1.33 -2.89
C THR A 64 -10.08 0.17 -2.77
N LYS A 65 -9.57 -1.03 -2.49
CA LYS A 65 -10.37 -2.23 -2.12
C LYS A 65 -10.13 -2.53 -0.65
N ALA A 66 -11.20 -2.57 0.15
CA ALA A 66 -11.13 -2.69 1.61
C ALA A 66 -10.08 -1.75 2.25
N GLY A 67 -10.05 -0.49 1.80
CA GLY A 67 -9.14 0.55 2.33
C GLY A 67 -7.68 0.45 1.87
N LEU A 68 -7.36 -0.43 0.91
CA LEU A 68 -6.01 -0.57 0.36
C LEU A 68 -6.00 -0.27 -1.14
N ASP A 69 -5.09 0.60 -1.57
CA ASP A 69 -4.74 0.78 -2.98
C ASP A 69 -3.74 -0.31 -3.38
N THR A 70 -4.28 -1.43 -3.82
CA THR A 70 -3.50 -2.61 -4.21
C THR A 70 -2.51 -2.29 -5.32
N ALA A 71 -2.91 -1.50 -6.31
CA ALA A 71 -2.04 -1.17 -7.43
C ALA A 71 -0.87 -0.29 -6.99
N GLN A 72 -1.11 0.70 -6.12
CA GLN A 72 -0.03 1.51 -5.55
C GLN A 72 0.94 0.68 -4.70
N LEU A 73 0.43 -0.29 -3.94
CA LEU A 73 1.25 -1.18 -3.13
C LEU A 73 2.09 -2.12 -4.01
N LEU A 74 1.51 -2.67 -5.07
CA LEU A 74 2.23 -3.48 -6.05
C LEU A 74 3.29 -2.65 -6.79
N GLU A 75 3.00 -1.42 -7.17
CA GLU A 75 4.01 -0.52 -7.76
C GLU A 75 5.17 -0.25 -6.78
N ALA A 76 4.86 0.05 -5.52
CA ALA A 76 5.89 0.36 -4.53
C ALA A 76 6.81 -0.84 -4.21
N ASN A 77 6.27 -2.06 -4.22
CA ASN A 77 6.96 -3.26 -3.76
C ASN A 77 7.49 -4.15 -4.91
N CYS A 78 6.82 -4.18 -6.05
CA CYS A 78 7.04 -5.17 -7.11
C CYS A 78 7.64 -4.57 -8.39
N ALA A 79 7.47 -3.27 -8.68
CA ALA A 79 8.02 -2.66 -9.90
C ALA A 79 9.55 -2.46 -9.88
N LYS A 80 10.20 -2.67 -8.73
CA LYS A 80 11.65 -2.52 -8.55
C LYS A 80 12.43 -3.84 -8.67
N LYS A 81 11.75 -4.97 -8.90
CA LYS A 81 12.37 -6.28 -9.11
C LYS A 81 12.53 -6.57 -10.59
#